data_AF-A0A9P3JPT1-F1
#
_entry.id   AF-A0A9P3JPT1-F1
#
_cell.length_a   1.000
_cell.length_b   1.000
_cell.length_c   1.000
_cell.angle_alpha   90.00
_cell.angle_beta   90.00
_cell.angle_gamma   90.00
#
_symmetry.space_group_name_H-M   'P 1'
#
loop_
_entity.id
_entity.type
_entity.pdbx_description
1 polymer ?
#
loop_
_entity_poly.entity_id
_entity_poly.type
_entity_poly.pdbx_seq_one_letter_code
_entity_poly.pdbx_strand_id
1 'polypeptide(L)'
;MLFYVKLSKSEFALEKVQFLGHMVSAQGVHVDPKKIEAVRTWKTPENVKELQQFLGFANYYNRFVPLYAKLAAPLTNLLKKNTPPSP
;
A
#
# COMPACT_ATOMS: atom_id res chain seq x y z
N MET A 1 7.84 10.90 -33.17
CA MET A 1 7.33 9.86 -32.26
C MET A 1 5.82 9.98 -32.25
N LEU A 2 5.08 8.98 -32.74
CA LEU A 2 3.61 8.99 -32.77
C LEU A 2 3.09 8.20 -31.57
N PHE A 3 2.20 8.79 -30.78
CA PHE A 3 1.52 8.13 -29.67
C PHE A 3 0.11 7.73 -30.11
N TYR A 4 -0.32 6.53 -29.69
CA TYR A 4 -1.66 5.99 -29.97
C TYR A 4 -2.31 5.55 -28.66
N VAL A 5 -3.62 5.82 -28.53
CA VAL A 5 -4.42 5.43 -27.36
C VAL A 5 -5.04 4.06 -27.60
N LYS A 6 -4.83 3.13 -26.67
CA LYS A 6 -5.50 1.81 -26.70
C LYS A 6 -6.86 1.92 -26.02
N LEU A 7 -7.92 2.13 -26.81
CA LEU A 7 -9.29 2.31 -26.31
C LEU A 7 -9.75 1.18 -25.37
N SER A 8 -9.32 -0.07 -25.59
CA SER A 8 -9.67 -1.21 -24.73
C SER A 8 -9.09 -1.16 -23.31
N LYS A 9 -8.22 -0.19 -23.01
CA LYS A 9 -7.64 0.06 -21.68
C LYS A 9 -7.92 1.48 -21.20
N SER A 10 -8.77 2.21 -21.90
CA SER A 10 -9.09 3.60 -21.60
C SER A 10 -10.46 3.70 -20.97
N GLU A 11 -10.55 4.51 -19.93
CA GLU A 11 -11.77 4.79 -19.19
C GLU A 11 -12.07 6.28 -19.35
N PHE A 12 -13.30 6.63 -19.74
CA PHE A 12 -13.69 8.00 -20.06
C PHE A 12 -14.98 8.39 -19.33
N ALA A 13 -15.08 9.66 -18.92
CA ALA A 13 -16.27 10.25 -18.31
C ALA A 13 -16.84 9.46 -17.11
N LEU A 14 -15.97 8.84 -16.31
CA LEU A 14 -16.35 8.13 -15.08
C LEU A 14 -16.30 9.06 -13.86
N GLU A 15 -17.21 8.88 -12.92
CA GLU A 15 -17.20 9.58 -11.62
C GLU A 15 -16.02 9.15 -10.73
N LYS A 16 -15.56 7.90 -10.91
CA LYS A 16 -14.44 7.30 -10.19
C LYS A 16 -13.61 6.45 -11.14
N VAL A 17 -12.29 6.52 -11.00
CA VAL A 17 -11.34 5.81 -11.87
C VAL A 17 -10.22 5.20 -11.04
N GLN A 18 -9.80 3.98 -11.39
CA GLN A 18 -8.64 3.36 -10.77
C GLN A 18 -7.37 3.86 -11.47
N PHE A 19 -6.48 4.51 -10.73
CA PHE A 19 -5.24 5.04 -11.27
C PHE A 19 -4.08 4.83 -10.30
N LEU A 20 -3.02 4.16 -10.78
CA LEU A 20 -1.80 3.87 -10.00
C LEU A 20 -2.06 3.27 -8.60
N GLY A 21 -3.00 2.32 -8.49
CA GLY A 21 -3.31 1.68 -7.19
C GLY A 21 -4.19 2.53 -6.26
N HIS A 22 -4.69 3.67 -6.74
CA HIS A 22 -5.64 4.51 -6.04
C HIS A 22 -6.98 4.57 -6.75
N MET A 23 -8.01 4.93 -6.00
CA MET A 23 -9.32 5.32 -6.52
C MET A 23 -9.39 6.84 -6.55
N VAL A 24 -9.52 7.43 -7.74
CA VAL A 24 -9.61 8.89 -7.92
C VAL A 24 -11.06 9.27 -8.19
N SER A 25 -11.53 10.32 -7.53
CA SER A 25 -12.91 10.81 -7.62
C SER A 25 -12.97 12.32 -7.37
N ALA A 26 -14.15 12.93 -7.51
CA ALA A 26 -14.37 14.33 -7.13
C ALA A 26 -14.08 14.61 -5.64
N GLN A 27 -14.17 13.60 -4.78
CA GLN A 27 -13.87 13.71 -3.34
C GLN A 27 -12.36 13.62 -3.04
N GLY A 28 -11.54 13.35 -4.05
CA GLY A 28 -10.09 13.23 -3.94
C GLY A 28 -9.60 11.82 -4.25
N VAL A 29 -8.40 11.53 -3.73
CA VAL A 29 -7.68 10.27 -3.95
C VAL A 29 -7.86 9.37 -2.73
N HIS A 30 -8.32 8.15 -2.95
CA HIS A 30 -8.54 7.14 -1.92
C HIS A 30 -7.72 5.88 -2.20
N VAL A 31 -7.50 5.07 -1.16
CA VAL A 31 -6.97 3.72 -1.34
C VAL A 31 -8.00 2.89 -2.09
N ASP A 32 -7.54 2.13 -3.10
CA ASP A 32 -8.39 1.17 -3.78
C ASP A 32 -8.93 0.13 -2.78
N PRO A 33 -10.26 -0.09 -2.68
CA PRO A 33 -10.85 -1.09 -1.80
C PRO A 33 -10.22 -2.48 -1.94
N LYS A 34 -9.79 -2.88 -3.13
CA LYS A 34 -9.09 -4.16 -3.35
C LYS A 34 -7.77 -4.25 -2.58
N LYS A 35 -7.09 -3.12 -2.40
CA LYS A 35 -5.83 -3.02 -1.63
C LYS A 35 -6.09 -3.08 -0.14
N ILE A 36 -7.24 -2.56 0.33
CA ILE A 36 -7.68 -2.69 1.73
C ILE A 36 -7.97 -4.17 2.04
N GLU A 37 -8.71 -4.85 1.16
CA GLU A 37 -9.02 -6.29 1.32
C GLU A 37 -7.76 -7.17 1.29
N ALA A 38 -6.80 -6.83 0.42
CA ALA A 38 -5.50 -7.52 0.38
C ALA A 38 -4.73 -7.41 1.71
N VAL A 39 -4.83 -6.27 2.42
CA VAL A 39 -4.23 -6.10 3.76
C VAL A 39 -5.00 -6.91 4.81
N ARG A 40 -6.34 -6.91 4.75
CA ARG A 40 -7.18 -7.66 5.70
C ARG A 40 -6.93 -9.15 5.66
N THR A 41 -6.62 -9.67 4.48
CA THR A 41 -6.34 -11.09 4.23
C THR A 41 -4.84 -11.41 4.21
N TRP A 42 -3.99 -10.42 4.50
CA TRP A 42 -2.54 -10.61 4.51
C TRP A 42 -2.16 -11.53 5.68
N LYS A 43 -1.45 -12.61 5.38
CA LYS A 43 -0.97 -13.54 6.42
C LYS A 43 0.07 -12.87 7.32
N THR A 44 0.02 -13.14 8.62
CA THR A 44 1.04 -12.63 9.55
C THR A 44 2.44 -13.00 9.05
N PRO A 45 3.34 -12.02 8.82
CA PRO A 45 4.69 -12.31 8.37
C PRO A 45 5.45 -13.19 9.38
N GLU A 46 6.05 -14.28 8.90
CA GLU A 46 6.81 -15.22 9.74
C GLU A 46 8.31 -15.01 9.66
N ASN A 47 8.78 -14.21 8.70
CA ASN A 47 10.19 -13.93 8.51
C ASN A 47 10.44 -12.46 8.09
N VAL A 48 11.72 -12.07 8.18
CA VAL A 48 12.18 -10.70 7.87
C VAL A 48 11.81 -10.26 6.46
N LYS A 49 11.87 -11.16 5.48
CA LYS A 49 11.56 -10.84 4.08
C LYS A 49 10.08 -10.52 3.89
N GLU A 50 9.20 -11.32 4.47
CA GLU A 50 7.75 -11.08 4.44
C GLU A 50 7.39 -9.80 5.20
N LEU A 51 8.05 -9.54 6.33
CA LEU A 51 7.85 -8.31 7.08
C LEU A 51 8.26 -7.07 6.27
N GLN A 52 9.36 -7.14 5.53
CA GLN A 52 9.78 -6.09 4.59
C GLN A 52 8.78 -5.90 3.45
N GLN A 53 8.23 -6.97 2.89
CA GLN A 53 7.19 -6.88 1.86
C GLN A 53 5.94 -6.19 2.37
N PHE A 54 5.48 -6.57 3.57
CA PHE A 54 4.33 -5.93 4.22
C PHE A 54 4.60 -4.44 4.49
N LEU A 55 5.76 -4.11 5.08
CA LEU A 55 6.12 -2.73 5.38
C LEU A 55 6.29 -1.88 4.11
N GLY A 56 6.85 -2.44 3.04
CA GLY A 56 6.93 -1.77 1.74
C GLY A 56 5.55 -1.43 1.17
N PHE A 57 4.61 -2.37 1.23
CA PHE A 57 3.22 -2.13 0.85
C PHE A 57 2.58 -1.06 1.73
N ALA A 58 2.66 -1.21 3.06
CA ALA A 58 2.02 -0.31 4.00
C ALA A 58 2.58 1.13 3.91
N ASN A 59 3.88 1.26 3.62
CA ASN A 59 4.54 2.55 3.44
C ASN A 59 4.03 3.28 2.19
N TYR A 60 3.69 2.57 1.11
CA TYR A 60 3.10 3.18 -0.09
C TYR A 60 1.76 3.89 0.19
N TYR A 61 1.00 3.41 1.18
CA TYR A 61 -0.28 3.98 1.59
C TYR A 61 -0.23 4.76 2.91
N ASN A 62 0.97 5.08 3.44
CA ASN A 62 1.15 5.68 4.76
C ASN A 62 0.34 6.99 4.97
N ARG A 63 0.15 7.79 3.90
CA ARG A 63 -0.62 9.05 3.94
C ARG A 63 -2.09 8.87 4.34
N PHE A 64 -2.61 7.65 4.19
CA PHE A 64 -3.99 7.31 4.54
C PHE A 64 -4.12 6.69 5.93
N VAL A 65 -3.01 6.48 6.63
CA VAL A 65 -2.96 5.86 7.96
C VAL A 65 -2.47 6.89 8.97
N PRO A 66 -3.39 7.48 9.77
CA PRO A 66 -2.99 8.41 10.82
C PRO A 66 -1.96 7.77 11.75
N LEU A 67 -0.92 8.55 12.11
CA LEU A 67 0.15 8.10 12.99
C LEU A 67 0.92 6.85 12.48
N TYR A 68 0.95 6.61 11.17
CA TYR A 68 1.62 5.46 10.55
C TYR A 68 3.02 5.19 11.14
N ALA A 69 3.86 6.22 11.26
CA ALA A 69 5.21 6.06 11.80
C ALA A 69 5.24 5.44 13.21
N LYS A 70 4.29 5.81 14.08
CA LYS A 70 4.17 5.24 15.43
C LYS A 70 3.72 3.78 15.38
N LEU A 71 2.78 3.46 14.49
CA LEU A 71 2.25 2.10 14.32
C LEU A 71 3.29 1.16 13.68
N ALA A 72 4.06 1.65 12.71
CA ALA A 72 5.08 0.88 11.99
C ALA A 72 6.41 0.77 12.74
N ALA A 73 6.67 1.61 13.74
CA ALA A 73 7.89 1.61 14.54
C ALA A 73 8.25 0.23 15.15
N PRO A 74 7.35 -0.47 15.88
CA PRO A 74 7.66 -1.78 16.44
C PRO A 74 8.05 -2.81 15.35
N LEU A 75 7.34 -2.80 14.22
CA LEU A 75 7.62 -3.69 13.10
C LEU A 75 8.95 -3.37 12.42
N THR A 76 9.28 -2.08 12.28
CA THR A 76 10.55 -1.63 11.70
C THR A 76 11.72 -1.95 12.62
N ASN A 77 11.52 -1.96 13.94
CA ASN A 77 12.53 -2.38 14.91
C ASN A 77 12.91 -3.87 14.75
N LEU A 78 11.95 -4.74 14.43
CA LEU A 78 12.20 -6.16 14.15
C LEU A 78 13.13 -6.39 12.93
N LEU A 79 13.24 -5.41 12.03
CA LEU A 79 14.12 -5.46 10.87
C LEU A 79 15.58 -5.08 11.18
N LYS A 80 15.86 -4.52 12.35
CA LYS A 80 17.21 -4.11 12.73
C LYS A 80 18.03 -5.35 13.11
N LYS A 81 19.12 -5.60 12.37
CA LYS A 81 20.17 -6.54 12.81
C LYS A 81 20.70 -6.02 14.15
N ASN A 82 20.64 -6.84 15.21
CA ASN A 82 21.05 -6.55 16.60
C ASN A 82 19.94 -6.10 17.58
N THR A 83 18.77 -6.74 17.55
CA THR A 83 17.93 -6.74 18.76
C THR A 83 18.34 -7.98 19.58
N PRO A 84 18.99 -7.85 20.76
CA PRO A 84 19.15 -9.00 21.64
C PRO A 84 17.76 -9.56 21.96
N PRO A 85 17.60 -10.90 22.08
CA PRO A 85 16.33 -11.47 22.50
C PRO A 85 15.95 -10.81 23.83
N SER A 86 14.71 -10.30 23.91
CA SER A 86 14.18 -9.77 25.15
C SER A 86 14.30 -10.85 26.25
N PRO A 87 14.69 -10.48 27.47
CA PRO A 87 14.80 -11.42 28.59
C PRO A 87 13.47 -12.09 28.92
#